data_AF-A0A167M175-F1
#
_entry.id   AF-A0A167M175-F1
#
_cell.length_a   1.000
_cell.length_b   1.000
_cell.length_c   1.000
_cell.angle_alpha   90.00
_cell.angle_beta   90.00
_cell.angle_gamma   90.00
#
_symmetry.space_group_name_H-M   'P 1'
#
loop_
_entity.id
_entity.type
_entity.pdbx_description
1 polymer ?
#
loop_
_entity_poly.entity_id
_entity_poly.type
_entity_poly.pdbx_seq_one_letter_code
_entity_poly.pdbx_strand_id
1 'polypeptide(L)'
;MKTKESLVRGHRRESVLLTLSELQDLRARQRTFEGAYWRTALAAFSTGLLILKVFSREFYKIGITFFVFGMAMLAIALWRRRTAGDVFDLSIPFKTSGNWVILTTIVTMATYIVMLVLLFRL
;
A
#
# COMPACT_ATOMS: atom_id res chain seq x y z
N MET A 1 -12.44 -28.54 -1.81
CA MET A 1 -11.48 -27.74 -2.59
C MET A 1 -10.09 -27.95 -1.99
N LYS A 2 -9.25 -28.81 -2.58
CA LYS A 2 -7.93 -29.18 -2.03
C LYS A 2 -7.00 -27.97 -2.17
N THR A 3 -6.65 -27.33 -1.06
CA THR A 3 -5.64 -26.27 -1.03
C THR A 3 -4.34 -26.89 -1.54
N LYS A 4 -3.87 -26.48 -2.71
CA LYS A 4 -2.58 -26.92 -3.27
C LYS A 4 -1.51 -26.46 -2.28
N GLU A 5 -0.99 -27.36 -1.45
CA GLU A 5 0.03 -27.01 -0.47
C GLU A 5 1.25 -26.48 -1.24
N SER A 6 1.52 -25.18 -1.11
CA SER A 6 2.71 -24.58 -1.69
C SER A 6 3.92 -25.09 -0.88
N LEU A 7 4.63 -26.06 -1.43
CA LEU A 7 5.88 -26.55 -0.85
C LEU A 7 6.98 -25.54 -1.19
N VAL A 8 7.66 -25.03 -0.15
CA VAL A 8 8.88 -24.23 -0.31
C VAL A 8 10.05 -25.17 -0.06
N ARG A 9 10.87 -25.42 -1.08
CA ARG A 9 11.99 -26.38 -1.01
C ARG A 9 11.56 -27.76 -0.46
N GLY A 10 10.39 -28.25 -0.90
CA GLY A 10 9.84 -29.55 -0.50
C GLY A 10 9.21 -29.62 0.89
N HIS A 11 9.23 -28.53 1.66
CA HIS A 11 8.62 -28.45 2.99
C HIS A 11 7.34 -27.60 2.96
N ARG A 12 6.39 -27.89 3.86
CA ARG A 12 5.17 -27.10 4.01
C ARG A 12 5.55 -25.67 4.37
N ARG A 13 5.03 -24.68 3.65
CA ARG A 13 5.32 -23.24 3.86
C ARG A 13 5.27 -22.79 5.32
N GLU A 14 4.37 -23.38 6.11
CA GLU A 14 4.16 -23.06 7.53
C GLU A 14 5.24 -23.60 8.47
N SER A 15 5.97 -24.64 8.06
CA SER A 15 7.00 -25.31 8.88
C SER A 15 8.42 -25.15 8.33
N VAL A 16 8.60 -24.43 7.22
CA VAL A 16 9.92 -24.19 6.62
C VAL A 16 10.71 -23.22 7.49
N LEU A 17 11.89 -23.65 7.93
CA LEU A 17 12.90 -22.75 8.46
C LEU A 17 13.51 -21.93 7.30
N LEU A 18 13.15 -20.66 7.27
CA LEU A 18 13.70 -19.71 6.30
C LEU A 18 15.17 -19.46 6.58
N THR A 19 15.96 -19.46 5.52
CA THR A 19 17.36 -19.00 5.56
C THR A 19 17.41 -17.49 5.82
N LEU A 20 18.55 -16.99 6.28
CA LEU A 20 18.72 -15.55 6.56
C LEU A 20 18.46 -14.68 5.31
N SER A 21 18.85 -15.17 4.13
CA SER A 21 18.60 -14.52 2.84
C SER A 21 17.11 -14.45 2.51
N GLU A 22 16.37 -15.57 2.62
CA GLU A 22 14.92 -15.58 2.37
C GLU A 22 14.15 -14.69 3.36
N LEU A 23 14.59 -14.64 4.63
CA LEU A 23 14.00 -13.76 5.63
C LEU A 23 14.27 -12.28 5.30
N GLN A 24 15.43 -11.96 4.72
CA GLN A 24 15.73 -10.62 4.23
C GLN A 24 14.82 -10.24 3.06
N ASP A 25 14.61 -11.15 2.09
CA ASP A 25 13.72 -10.90 0.94
C ASP A 25 12.26 -10.72 1.36
N LEU A 26 11.79 -11.55 2.31
CA LEU A 26 10.45 -11.43 2.86
C LEU A 26 10.26 -10.07 3.57
N ARG A 27 11.22 -9.65 4.40
CA ARG A 27 11.18 -8.34 5.08
C ARG A 27 11.27 -7.19 4.10
N ALA A 28 12.14 -7.29 3.08
CA ALA A 28 12.24 -6.29 2.02
C ALA A 28 10.88 -6.12 1.33
N ARG A 29 10.21 -7.23 0.99
CA ARG A 29 8.88 -7.20 0.40
C ARG A 29 7.82 -6.62 1.33
N GLN A 30 7.82 -7.01 2.59
CA GLN A 30 6.87 -6.49 3.57
C GLN A 30 7.04 -4.97 3.77
N ARG A 31 8.26 -4.43 3.76
CA ARG A 31 8.47 -2.98 3.95
C ARG A 31 8.16 -2.16 2.71
N THR A 32 8.53 -2.65 1.53
CA THR A 32 8.51 -1.88 0.28
C THR A 32 7.26 -2.11 -0.55
N PHE A 33 6.77 -3.34 -0.64
CA PHE A 33 5.55 -3.64 -1.37
C PHE A 33 4.36 -3.45 -0.45
N GLU A 34 4.18 -4.26 0.59
CA GLU A 34 2.92 -4.17 1.36
C GLU A 34 2.88 -2.94 2.28
N GLY A 35 3.92 -2.78 3.10
CA GLY A 35 3.97 -1.79 4.16
C GLY A 35 4.01 -0.36 3.67
N ALA A 36 4.46 -0.10 2.44
CA ALA A 36 4.45 1.24 1.86
C ALA A 36 3.00 1.75 1.69
N TYR A 37 2.12 0.97 1.03
CA TYR A 37 0.73 1.40 0.81
C TYR A 37 -0.05 1.55 2.12
N TRP A 38 0.10 0.59 3.05
CA TRP A 38 -0.57 0.64 4.35
C TRP A 38 -0.12 1.84 5.19
N ARG A 39 1.19 2.11 5.25
CA ARG A 39 1.73 3.24 6.00
C ARG A 39 1.26 4.57 5.43
N THR A 40 1.22 4.71 4.10
CA THR A 40 0.70 5.92 3.45
C THR A 40 -0.80 6.10 3.70
N ALA A 41 -1.60 5.03 3.63
CA ALA A 41 -3.02 5.09 3.92
C ALA A 41 -3.29 5.53 5.37
N LEU A 42 -2.62 4.90 6.34
CA LEU A 42 -2.74 5.25 7.76
C LEU A 42 -2.29 6.69 8.03
N ALA A 43 -1.15 7.11 7.46
CA ALA A 43 -0.69 8.48 7.58
C ALA A 43 -1.71 9.49 7.02
N ALA A 44 -2.27 9.21 5.83
CA ALA A 44 -3.29 10.06 5.23
C ALA A 44 -4.56 10.13 6.08
N PHE A 45 -5.04 9.02 6.63
CA PHE A 45 -6.16 9.02 7.56
C PHE A 45 -5.87 9.83 8.83
N SER A 46 -4.70 9.61 9.45
CA SER A 46 -4.29 10.35 10.64
C SER A 46 -4.24 11.86 10.37
N THR A 47 -3.63 12.28 9.26
CA THR A 47 -3.58 13.69 8.85
C THR A 47 -4.97 14.25 8.57
N GLY A 48 -5.82 13.52 7.86
CA GLY A 48 -7.20 13.93 7.59
C GLY A 48 -8.03 14.10 8.87
N LEU A 49 -7.94 13.15 9.80
CA LEU A 49 -8.58 13.22 11.11
C LEU A 49 -8.05 14.40 11.94
N LEU A 50 -6.73 14.61 11.96
CA LEU A 50 -6.11 15.74 12.66
C LEU A 50 -6.67 17.06 12.13
N ILE A 51 -6.74 17.22 10.80
CA ILE A 51 -7.25 18.45 10.18
C ILE A 51 -8.72 18.66 10.55
N LEU A 52 -9.55 17.62 10.43
CA LEU A 52 -10.97 17.68 10.78
C LEU A 52 -11.21 17.98 12.26
N LYS A 53 -10.31 17.54 13.15
CA LYS A 53 -10.48 17.69 14.60
C LYS A 53 -9.92 18.99 15.16
N VAL A 54 -8.82 19.50 14.58
CA VAL A 54 -8.04 20.62 15.15
C VAL A 54 -8.37 21.95 14.47
N PHE A 55 -8.64 21.97 13.16
CA PHE A 55 -8.78 23.21 12.38
C PHE A 55 -10.22 23.71 12.26
N SER A 56 -10.37 24.97 11.81
CA SER A 56 -11.67 25.60 11.55
C SER A 56 -12.42 24.93 10.38
N ARG A 57 -13.71 25.24 10.26
CA ARG A 57 -14.60 24.67 9.22
C ARG A 57 -14.13 24.93 7.79
N GLU A 58 -13.36 25.98 7.57
CA GLU A 58 -12.80 26.35 6.26
C GLU A 58 -11.87 25.23 5.73
N PHE A 59 -11.14 24.57 6.63
CA PHE A 59 -10.18 23.51 6.29
C PHE A 59 -10.81 22.12 6.16
N TYR A 60 -12.13 21.95 6.36
CA TYR A 60 -12.76 20.64 6.32
C TYR A 60 -12.63 19.96 4.96
N LYS A 61 -12.69 20.74 3.87
CA LYS A 61 -12.48 20.23 2.51
C LYS A 61 -11.08 19.62 2.34
N ILE A 62 -10.07 20.20 2.99
CA ILE A 62 -8.70 19.70 3.00
C ILE A 62 -8.63 18.38 3.80
N GLY A 63 -9.22 18.33 4.99
CA GLY A 63 -9.29 17.11 5.79
C GLY A 63 -9.99 15.94 5.09
N ILE A 64 -11.12 16.20 4.42
CA ILE A 64 -11.85 15.21 3.61
C ILE A 64 -10.97 14.72 2.45
N THR A 65 -10.22 15.61 1.79
CA THR A 65 -9.30 15.24 0.70
C THR A 65 -8.26 14.21 1.15
N PHE A 66 -7.66 14.40 2.33
CA PHE A 66 -6.75 13.42 2.92
C PHE A 66 -7.45 12.10 3.27
N PHE A 67 -8.70 12.14 3.73
CA PHE A 67 -9.46 10.93 4.05
C PHE A 67 -9.77 10.11 2.78
N VAL A 68 -10.20 10.78 1.70
CA VAL A 68 -10.43 10.15 0.38
C VAL A 68 -9.14 9.57 -0.18
N PHE A 69 -8.02 10.30 -0.06
CA PHE A 69 -6.70 9.80 -0.46
C PHE A 69 -6.29 8.55 0.35
N GLY A 70 -6.51 8.56 1.67
CA GLY A 70 -6.30 7.40 2.54
C GLY A 70 -7.11 6.18 2.10
N MET A 71 -8.39 6.37 1.78
CA MET A 71 -9.26 5.31 1.24
C MET A 71 -8.76 4.77 -0.10
N ALA A 72 -8.33 5.64 -1.01
CA ALA A 72 -7.76 5.24 -2.29
C ALA A 72 -6.48 4.42 -2.10
N MET A 73 -5.57 4.86 -1.23
CA MET A 73 -4.34 4.12 -0.91
C MET A 73 -4.63 2.78 -0.24
N LEU A 74 -5.63 2.70 0.64
CA LEU A 74 -6.07 1.46 1.25
C LEU A 74 -6.64 0.47 0.22
N ALA A 75 -7.47 0.96 -0.71
CA ALA A 75 -8.01 0.14 -1.80
C ALA A 75 -6.88 -0.42 -2.68
N ILE A 76 -5.90 0.41 -3.03
CA ILE A 76 -4.70 -0.02 -3.76
C ILE A 76 -3.92 -1.08 -2.96
N ALA A 77 -3.73 -0.89 -1.64
CA ALA A 77 -3.05 -1.86 -0.78
C ALA A 77 -3.73 -3.23 -0.80
N LEU A 78 -5.06 -3.25 -0.66
CA LEU A 78 -5.86 -4.48 -0.66
C LEU A 78 -5.82 -5.17 -2.03
N TRP A 79 -5.93 -4.41 -3.12
CA TRP A 79 -5.85 -4.96 -4.47
C TRP A 79 -4.45 -5.51 -4.76
N ARG A 80 -3.41 -4.77 -4.37
CA ARG A 80 -2.03 -5.21 -4.52
C ARG A 80 -1.77 -6.48 -3.74
N ARG A 81 -2.28 -6.61 -2.50
CA ARG A 81 -2.13 -7.81 -1.68
C ARG A 81 -2.73 -9.05 -2.34
N ARG A 82 -3.88 -8.93 -3.02
CA ARG A 82 -4.50 -10.03 -3.76
C ARG A 82 -3.74 -10.40 -5.04
N THR A 83 -3.08 -9.43 -5.66
CA THR A 83 -2.34 -9.61 -6.91
C THR A 83 -0.87 -9.99 -6.68
N ALA A 84 -0.37 -9.76 -5.47
CA ALA A 84 0.98 -10.12 -5.08
C ALA A 84 1.08 -11.65 -5.03
N GLY A 85 1.64 -12.23 -6.08
CA GLY A 85 2.00 -13.64 -6.14
C GLY A 85 3.01 -14.02 -5.06
N ASP A 86 3.24 -15.33 -4.95
CA ASP A 86 4.15 -15.89 -3.97
C ASP A 86 5.61 -15.48 -4.24
N VAL A 87 6.34 -15.16 -3.17
CA VAL A 87 7.74 -14.73 -3.23
C VAL A 87 8.66 -15.90 -3.56
N PHE A 88 8.29 -17.10 -3.14
CA PHE A 88 9.11 -18.30 -3.28
C PHE A 88 8.80 -19.10 -4.54
N ASP A 89 7.85 -18.64 -5.36
CA ASP A 89 7.51 -19.31 -6.61
C ASP A 89 8.40 -18.81 -7.76
N LEU A 90 9.47 -19.57 -8.00
CA LEU A 90 10.45 -19.32 -9.07
C LEU A 90 9.89 -19.53 -10.48
N SER A 91 8.69 -20.13 -10.63
CA SER A 91 8.06 -20.32 -11.93
C SER A 91 7.43 -19.03 -12.49
N ILE A 92 7.21 -18.04 -11.62
CA ILE A 92 6.63 -16.75 -12.00
C ILE A 92 7.75 -15.86 -12.55
N PRO A 93 7.63 -15.33 -13.78
CA PRO A 93 8.63 -14.41 -14.31
C PRO A 93 8.72 -13.15 -13.45
N PHE A 94 9.94 -12.66 -13.26
CA PHE A 94 10.18 -11.44 -12.50
C PHE A 94 9.45 -10.26 -13.13
N LYS A 95 8.45 -9.72 -12.41
CA LYS A 95 7.71 -8.52 -12.82
C LYS A 95 7.90 -7.43 -11.78
N THR A 96 8.42 -6.28 -12.23
CA THR A 96 8.57 -5.10 -11.39
C THR A 96 7.22 -4.47 -11.05
N SER A 97 7.19 -3.61 -10.03
CA SER A 97 5.94 -2.95 -9.59
C SER A 97 5.60 -1.67 -10.36
N GLY A 98 6.15 -1.47 -11.56
CA GLY A 98 6.00 -0.24 -12.35
C GLY A 98 4.55 0.24 -12.46
N ASN A 99 3.62 -0.65 -12.83
CA ASN A 99 2.19 -0.29 -12.97
C ASN A 99 1.58 0.27 -11.67
N TRP A 100 2.00 -0.28 -10.53
CA TRP A 100 1.48 0.13 -9.23
C TRP A 100 2.08 1.45 -8.79
N VAL A 101 3.37 1.67 -9.09
CA VAL A 101 4.05 2.94 -8.88
C VAL A 101 3.33 4.04 -9.67
N ILE A 102 3.11 3.82 -10.97
CA ILE A 102 2.38 4.75 -11.84
C ILE A 102 0.98 5.05 -11.28
N LEU A 103 0.24 4.01 -10.90
CA LEU A 103 -1.10 4.18 -10.31
C LEU A 103 -1.06 5.06 -9.06
N THR A 104 -0.17 4.76 -8.11
CA THR A 104 -0.04 5.58 -6.90
C THR A 104 0.41 7.00 -7.19
N THR A 105 1.31 7.20 -8.17
CA THR A 105 1.78 8.53 -8.56
C THR A 105 0.63 9.36 -9.11
N ILE A 106 -0.22 8.79 -9.97
CA ILE A 106 -1.40 9.49 -10.52
C ILE A 106 -2.35 9.89 -9.39
N VAL A 107 -2.65 8.97 -8.48
CA VAL A 107 -3.55 9.22 -7.34
C VAL A 107 -2.98 10.33 -6.44
N THR A 108 -1.71 10.24 -6.06
CA THR A 108 -1.05 11.25 -5.22
C THR A 108 -0.97 12.62 -5.92
N MET A 109 -0.65 12.65 -7.22
CA MET A 109 -0.60 13.89 -7.99
C MET A 109 -1.97 14.56 -8.05
N ALA A 110 -3.03 13.79 -8.33
CA ALA A 110 -4.39 14.31 -8.33
C ALA A 110 -4.78 14.89 -6.94
N THR A 111 -4.45 14.18 -5.85
CA THR A 111 -4.66 14.69 -4.50
C THR A 111 -3.92 16.01 -4.26
N TYR A 112 -2.67 16.13 -4.70
CA TYR A 112 -1.89 17.37 -4.54
C TYR A 112 -2.44 18.53 -5.37
N ILE A 113 -2.91 18.29 -6.59
CA ILE A 113 -3.57 19.31 -7.40
C ILE A 113 -4.84 19.80 -6.71
N VAL A 114 -5.70 18.88 -6.22
CA VAL A 114 -6.92 19.23 -5.48
C VAL A 114 -6.58 20.03 -4.22
N MET A 115 -5.60 19.58 -3.46
CA MET A 115 -5.08 20.28 -2.28
C MET A 115 -4.62 21.71 -2.61
N LEU A 116 -3.84 21.89 -3.68
CA LEU A 116 -3.35 23.19 -4.12
C LEU A 116 -4.51 24.13 -4.48
N VAL A 117 -5.50 23.63 -5.23
CA VAL A 117 -6.69 24.41 -5.59
C VAL A 117 -7.52 24.79 -4.37
N LEU A 118 -7.68 23.88 -3.40
CA LEU A 118 -8.40 24.17 -2.15
C LEU A 118 -7.67 25.21 -1.31
N LEU A 119 -6.34 25.17 -1.29
CA LEU A 119 -5.51 26.14 -0.58
C LEU A 119 -5.63 27.54 -1.18
N PHE A 120 -5.62 27.66 -2.52
CA PHE A 120 -5.81 28.95 -3.19
C PHE A 120 -7.23 29.53 -3.08
N ARG A 121 -8.22 28.71 -2.73
CA ARG A 121 -9.62 29.13 -2.53
C ARG A 121 -9.98 29.40 -1.08
N LEU A 122 -9.03 29.15 -0.16
CA LEU A 122 -9.19 29.39 1.25
C LEU A 122 -9.02 30.89 1.54
#